data_AF-W0FX64-F1
#
_entry.id   AF-W0FX64-F1
#
_cell.length_a   1.000
_cell.length_b   1.000
_cell.length_c   1.000
_cell.angle_alpha   90.00
_cell.angle_beta   90.00
_cell.angle_gamma   90.00
#
_symmetry.space_group_name_H-M   'P 1'
#
loop_
_entity.id
_entity.type
_entity.pdbx_description
1 polymer ?
#
loop_
_entity_poly.entity_id
_entity_poly.type
_entity_poly.pdbx_seq_one_letter_code
_entity_poly.pdbx_strand_id
1 'polypeptide(L)'
;MRGPVDEARALEHLARQDAGPLPADAEERAEWRREMRAEFDDYEAGRALAVGTDRLDTVRRAIRTGRYDAPACQDIAEALATAEHAGMTSWRSTPYGLVWTDDMV
;
A
#
# COMPACT_ATOMS: atom_id res chain seq x y z
N MET A 1 20.33 -7.34 -5.63
CA MET A 1 19.29 -7.08 -6.65
C MET A 1 17.95 -7.11 -5.94
N ARG A 2 17.24 -5.98 -5.81
CA ARG A 2 15.81 -5.99 -5.46
C ARG A 2 15.06 -6.38 -6.75
N GLY A 3 14.17 -7.37 -6.67
CA GLY A 3 13.38 -7.83 -7.82
C GLY A 3 12.42 -6.73 -8.34
N PRO A 4 11.72 -6.98 -9.46
CA PRO A 4 10.70 -6.06 -9.95
C PRO A 4 9.58 -5.89 -8.92
N VAL A 5 9.02 -4.68 -8.83
CA VAL A 5 7.83 -4.40 -8.01
C VAL A 5 6.62 -5.07 -8.63
N ASP A 6 5.85 -5.78 -7.81
CA ASP A 6 4.56 -6.37 -8.18
C ASP A 6 3.48 -5.77 -7.27
N GLU A 7 2.73 -4.83 -7.82
CA GLU A 7 1.73 -4.06 -7.10
C GLU A 7 0.60 -4.94 -6.58
N ALA A 8 0.00 -5.76 -7.43
CA ALA A 8 -1.08 -6.66 -7.05
C ALA A 8 -0.64 -7.62 -5.93
N ARG A 9 0.58 -8.18 -6.02
CA ARG A 9 1.13 -9.03 -4.96
C ARG A 9 1.44 -8.27 -3.68
N ALA A 10 1.87 -7.02 -3.76
CA ALA A 10 2.11 -6.18 -2.59
C ALA A 10 0.80 -5.89 -1.83
N LEU A 11 -0.28 -5.55 -2.56
CA LEU A 11 -1.60 -5.31 -1.96
C LEU A 11 -2.21 -6.60 -1.39
N GLU A 12 -2.16 -7.72 -2.14
CA GLU A 12 -2.57 -9.05 -1.66
C GLU A 12 -1.81 -9.44 -0.38
N HIS A 13 -0.51 -9.12 -0.31
CA HIS A 13 0.30 -9.39 0.87
C HIS A 13 -0.18 -8.60 2.09
N LEU A 14 -0.49 -7.31 1.94
CA LEU A 14 -1.00 -6.49 3.03
C LEU A 14 -2.39 -6.95 3.48
N ALA A 15 -3.30 -7.22 2.54
CA ALA A 15 -4.62 -7.76 2.83
C ALA A 15 -4.53 -9.05 3.65
N ARG A 16 -3.59 -9.93 3.31
CA ARG A 16 -3.33 -11.16 4.08
C ARG A 16 -2.72 -10.91 5.46
N GLN A 17 -1.87 -9.90 5.62
CA GLN A 17 -1.31 -9.55 6.94
C GLN A 17 -2.41 -9.05 7.88
N ASP A 18 -3.36 -8.26 7.36
CA ASP A 18 -4.43 -7.65 8.14
C ASP A 18 -5.57 -8.65 8.43
N ALA A 19 -5.97 -9.47 7.44
CA ALA A 19 -6.95 -10.56 7.63
C ALA A 19 -6.40 -11.78 8.40
N GLY A 20 -5.09 -11.85 8.63
CA GLY A 20 -4.45 -12.95 9.36
C GLY A 20 -4.33 -14.27 8.58
N PRO A 21 -3.88 -15.35 9.23
CA PRO A 21 -3.62 -16.63 8.58
C PRO A 21 -4.92 -17.37 8.22
N LEU A 22 -4.86 -18.19 7.16
CA LEU A 22 -5.96 -19.06 6.75
C LEU A 22 -6.36 -20.02 7.89
N PRO A 23 -7.63 -20.02 8.34
CA PRO A 23 -8.10 -20.92 9.38
C PRO A 23 -8.10 -22.40 8.95
N ALA A 24 -7.98 -23.29 9.95
CA ALA A 24 -8.02 -24.73 9.74
C ALA A 24 -9.46 -25.25 9.54
N ASP A 25 -10.45 -24.57 10.14
CA ASP A 25 -11.86 -24.94 10.06
C ASP A 25 -12.51 -24.49 8.73
N ALA A 26 -13.45 -25.29 8.22
CA ALA A 26 -14.07 -25.04 6.92
C ALA A 26 -15.05 -23.86 6.92
N GLU A 27 -15.76 -23.64 8.03
CA GLU A 27 -16.70 -22.54 8.22
C GLU A 27 -15.94 -21.23 8.39
N GLU A 28 -14.89 -21.23 9.23
CA GLU A 28 -14.00 -20.07 9.43
C GLU A 28 -13.27 -19.67 8.14
N ARG A 29 -12.95 -20.62 7.25
CA ARG A 29 -12.37 -20.31 5.93
C ARG A 29 -13.30 -19.53 5.00
N ALA A 30 -14.61 -19.63 5.17
CA ALA A 30 -15.55 -18.84 4.36
C ALA A 30 -15.51 -17.37 4.79
N GLU A 31 -15.51 -17.13 6.10
CA GLU A 31 -15.40 -15.80 6.68
C GLU A 31 -14.05 -15.15 6.35
N TRP A 32 -12.95 -15.86 6.59
CA TRP A 32 -11.61 -15.36 6.27
C TRP A 32 -11.45 -14.96 4.80
N ARG A 33 -12.06 -15.70 3.85
CA ARG A 33 -12.02 -15.33 2.43
C ARG A 33 -12.79 -14.05 2.14
N ARG A 34 -13.87 -13.78 2.88
CA ARG A 34 -14.63 -12.54 2.77
C ARG A 34 -13.82 -11.36 3.32
N GLU A 35 -13.22 -11.53 4.50
CA GLU A 35 -12.34 -10.52 5.10
C GLU A 35 -11.14 -10.22 4.19
N MET A 36 -10.43 -11.26 3.71
CA MET A 36 -9.29 -11.09 2.82
C MET A 36 -9.66 -10.37 1.51
N ARG A 37 -10.84 -10.65 0.95
CA ARG A 37 -11.34 -9.94 -0.24
C ARG A 37 -11.67 -8.48 0.08
N ALA A 38 -12.36 -8.22 1.20
CA ALA A 38 -12.67 -6.85 1.61
C ALA A 38 -11.40 -6.00 1.80
N GLU A 39 -10.40 -6.53 2.52
CA GLU A 39 -9.12 -5.83 2.71
C GLU A 39 -8.40 -5.57 1.38
N PHE A 40 -8.39 -6.56 0.47
CA PHE A 40 -7.79 -6.38 -0.85
C PHE A 40 -8.52 -5.29 -1.65
N ASP A 41 -9.85 -5.32 -1.66
CA ASP A 41 -10.68 -4.34 -2.33
C ASP A 41 -10.47 -2.92 -1.74
N ASP A 42 -10.32 -2.79 -0.42
CA ASP A 42 -10.01 -1.52 0.27
C ASP A 42 -8.65 -0.94 -0.16
N TYR A 43 -7.63 -1.79 -0.26
CA TYR A 43 -6.32 -1.40 -0.77
C TYR A 43 -6.39 -0.94 -2.24
N GLU A 44 -7.16 -1.61 -3.10
CA GLU A 44 -7.35 -1.18 -4.49
C GLU A 44 -8.16 0.12 -4.60
N ALA A 45 -9.18 0.28 -3.73
CA ALA A 45 -10.15 1.36 -3.77
C ALA A 45 -9.58 2.71 -3.28
N GLY A 46 -8.54 2.72 -2.45
CA GLY A 46 -7.94 4.00 -2.05
C GLY A 46 -7.01 3.97 -0.85
N ARG A 47 -7.02 2.92 -0.04
CA ARG A 47 -6.12 2.84 1.12
C ARG A 47 -4.64 2.82 0.71
N ALA A 48 -4.30 2.23 -0.45
CA ALA A 48 -2.95 2.30 -1.01
C ALA A 48 -2.80 3.41 -2.05
N LEU A 49 -1.91 4.37 -1.80
CA LEU A 49 -1.62 5.48 -2.72
C LEU A 49 -0.72 5.05 -3.88
N ALA A 50 0.31 4.24 -3.61
CA ALA A 50 1.17 3.64 -4.63
C ALA A 50 2.04 2.51 -4.04
N VAL A 51 2.62 1.71 -4.94
CA VAL A 51 3.66 0.72 -4.61
C VAL A 51 4.95 1.01 -5.38
N GLY A 52 6.09 1.03 -4.71
CA GLY A 52 7.40 1.35 -5.30
C GLY A 52 8.54 0.48 -4.80
N THR A 53 9.75 0.63 -5.36
CA THR A 53 10.95 -0.10 -4.91
C THR A 53 11.53 0.42 -3.59
N ASP A 54 11.26 1.70 -3.31
CA ASP A 54 11.64 2.47 -2.13
C ASP A 54 10.70 3.68 -2.02
N ARG A 55 10.85 4.49 -0.96
CA ARG A 55 9.95 5.60 -0.68
C ARG A 55 9.92 6.63 -1.81
N LEU A 56 11.07 6.95 -2.41
CA LEU A 56 11.16 7.96 -3.46
C LEU A 56 10.45 7.49 -4.74
N ASP A 57 10.65 6.23 -5.12
CA ASP A 57 9.91 5.62 -6.24
C ASP A 57 8.41 5.57 -5.97
N THR A 58 8.00 5.19 -4.76
CA THR A 58 6.58 5.17 -4.38
C THR A 58 5.93 6.55 -4.48
N VAL A 59 6.58 7.63 -4.01
CA VAL A 59 6.07 9.01 -4.16
C VAL A 59 5.97 9.40 -5.64
N ARG A 60 7.00 9.11 -6.44
CA ARG A 60 6.98 9.39 -7.89
C ARG A 60 5.83 8.68 -8.60
N ARG A 61 5.49 7.47 -8.17
CA ARG A 61 4.37 6.71 -8.70
C ARG A 61 3.04 7.31 -8.27
N ALA A 62 2.87 7.66 -6.99
CA ALA A 62 1.66 8.28 -6.46
C ALA A 62 1.32 9.61 -7.16
N ILE A 63 2.33 10.45 -7.43
CA ILE A 63 2.15 11.70 -8.20
C ILE A 63 1.70 11.39 -9.63
N ARG A 64 2.36 10.44 -10.29
CA ARG A 64 2.09 10.08 -11.68
C ARG A 64 0.69 9.49 -11.88
N THR A 65 0.19 8.75 -10.90
CA THR A 65 -1.16 8.18 -10.91
C THR A 65 -2.22 9.17 -10.42
N GLY A 66 -1.83 10.38 -9.99
CA GLY A 66 -2.73 11.40 -9.48
C GLY A 66 -3.32 11.08 -8.10
N ARG A 67 -2.78 10.08 -7.40
CA ARG A 67 -3.21 9.71 -6.04
C ARG A 67 -2.56 10.56 -4.96
N TYR A 68 -1.48 11.28 -5.29
CA TYR A 68 -0.86 12.27 -4.42
C TYR A 68 -0.72 13.59 -5.16
N ASP A 69 -1.48 14.60 -4.73
CA ASP A 69 -1.26 15.97 -5.16
C ASP A 69 -0.08 16.51 -4.37
N ALA A 70 1.12 16.41 -4.95
CA ALA A 70 2.28 17.04 -4.37
C ALA A 70 1.96 18.54 -4.23
N PRO A 71 2.08 19.13 -3.03
CA PRO A 71 2.02 20.58 -2.87
C PRO A 71 3.04 21.24 -3.80
N ALA A 72 3.11 22.57 -3.83
CA ALA A 72 4.14 23.30 -4.58
C ALA A 72 5.56 23.06 -4.04
N CYS A 73 6.02 21.82 -4.10
CA CYS A 73 7.32 21.31 -3.76
C CYS A 73 8.26 21.67 -4.91
N GLN A 74 9.45 22.12 -4.55
CA GLN A 74 10.51 22.51 -5.47
C GLN A 74 11.07 21.29 -6.21
N ASP A 75 11.10 20.14 -5.53
CA ASP A 75 11.54 18.88 -6.10
C ASP A 75 10.88 17.66 -5.43
N ILE A 76 11.29 16.46 -5.88
CA ILE A 76 10.78 15.19 -5.39
C ILE A 76 11.28 14.83 -3.97
N ALA A 77 12.41 15.38 -3.53
CA ALA A 77 12.91 15.14 -2.18
C ALA A 77 12.08 15.92 -1.16
N GLU A 78 11.67 17.15 -1.48
CA GLU A 78 10.72 17.91 -0.69
C GLU A 78 9.34 17.22 -0.66
N ALA A 79 8.85 16.72 -1.80
CA ALA A 79 7.60 15.94 -1.83
C ALA A 79 7.67 14.68 -0.95
N LEU A 80 8.81 13.98 -0.94
CA LEU A 80 9.03 12.85 -0.03
C LEU A 80 9.03 13.29 1.42
N ALA A 81 9.73 14.38 1.75
CA ALA A 81 9.73 14.91 3.11
C ALA A 81 8.30 15.28 3.56
N THR A 82 7.52 15.93 2.71
CA THR A 82 6.11 16.23 3.00
C THR A 82 5.29 14.96 3.22
N ALA A 83 5.44 13.96 2.34
CA ALA A 83 4.76 12.67 2.47
C ALA A 83 5.12 11.95 3.79
N GLU A 84 6.39 11.98 4.22
CA GLU A 84 6.83 11.37 5.49
C GLU A 84 6.30 12.09 6.73
N HIS A 85 6.01 13.38 6.63
CA HIS A 85 5.48 14.19 7.73
C HIS A 85 3.94 14.32 7.70
N ALA A 86 3.28 13.80 6.67
CA ALA A 86 1.83 13.69 6.63
C ALA A 86 1.38 12.67 7.68
N GLY A 87 0.85 13.15 8.80
CA GLY A 87 0.68 12.38 10.04
C GLY A 87 -0.27 11.18 9.98
N MET A 88 -0.91 10.90 8.84
CA MET A 88 -1.88 9.80 8.69
C MET A 88 -1.48 8.83 7.56
N THR A 89 -0.20 8.82 7.23
CA THR A 89 0.34 7.92 6.23
C THR A 89 1.26 6.86 6.83
N SER A 90 1.20 5.66 6.28
CA SER A 90 2.01 4.52 6.67
C SER A 90 2.83 3.99 5.49
N TRP A 91 4.03 3.50 5.78
CA TRP A 91 4.94 2.93 4.78
C TRP A 91 5.18 1.46 5.10
N ARG A 92 4.53 0.56 4.36
CA ARG A 92 4.57 -0.89 4.64
C ARG A 92 5.43 -1.63 3.62
N SER A 93 6.51 -2.24 4.11
CA SER A 93 7.40 -3.05 3.29
C SER A 93 6.83 -4.45 3.09
N THR A 94 6.80 -4.92 1.84
CA THR A 94 6.45 -6.29 1.47
C THR A 94 7.61 -6.92 0.67
N PRO A 95 7.63 -8.24 0.49
CA PRO A 95 8.57 -8.89 -0.44
C PRO A 95 8.45 -8.41 -1.90
N TYR A 96 7.33 -7.76 -2.25
CA TYR A 96 6.96 -7.38 -3.60
C TYR A 96 7.07 -5.88 -3.88
N GLY A 97 7.36 -5.07 -2.86
CA GLY A 97 7.46 -3.61 -2.96
C GLY A 97 7.17 -2.90 -1.64
N LEU A 98 7.36 -1.59 -1.64
CA LEU A 98 6.99 -0.69 -0.56
C LEU A 98 5.66 -0.02 -0.89
N VAL A 99 4.65 -0.28 -0.07
CA VAL A 99 3.32 0.33 -0.20
C VAL A 99 3.27 1.58 0.66
N TRP A 100 2.81 2.68 0.08
CA TRP A 100 2.39 3.87 0.83
C TRP A 100 0.89 3.80 1.03
N THR A 101 0.45 3.72 2.27
CA THR A 101 -0.96 3.69 2.65
C THR A 101 -1.37 5.00 3.31
N ASP A 102 -2.61 5.39 3.07
CA ASP A 102 -3.30 6.42 3.85
C ASP A 102 -4.22 5.73 4.84
N ASP A 103 -3.98 5.92 6.13
CA ASP A 103 -4.73 5.27 7.21
C ASP A 103 -6.03 6.03 7.55
N MET A 104 -6.37 7.08 6.79
CA MET A 104 -7.61 7.85 6.91
C MET A 104 -8.80 7.30 6.12
N VAL A 105 -8.57 6.33 5.22
CA VAL A 105 -9.60 5.73 4.36
C VAL A 105 -10.31 4.60 5.10
#